data_AF-N8R4D7-F1
#
_entry.id   AF-N8R4D7-F1
#
_cell.length_a   1.000
_cell.length_b   1.000
_cell.length_c   1.000
_cell.angle_alpha   90.00
_cell.angle_beta   90.00
_cell.angle_gamma   90.00
#
_symmetry.space_group_name_H-M   'P 1'
#
loop_
_entity.id
_entity.type
_entity.pdbx_description
1 polymer ?
#
loop_
_entity_poly.entity_id
_entity_poly.type
_entity_poly.pdbx_seq_one_letter_code
_entity_poly.pdbx_strand_id
1 'polypeptide(L)'
;MPLILFLVIILICLYTLGEKSLGLEAVRLSALKVKQTAMITKVNRLVDDTEQPDLVAIRLESLGFVPGTQVQVITKGIFGGDPILIQIGFTRFALRKTEADKIEIQFEGAPA
;
A
#
# COMPACT_ATOMS: atom_id res chain seq x y z
N MET A 1 11.09 26.72 33.42
CA MET A 1 10.08 26.86 32.35
C MET A 1 10.36 26.07 31.06
N PRO A 2 11.60 25.79 30.60
CA PRO A 2 11.81 25.04 29.34
C PRO A 2 11.65 23.52 29.48
N LEU A 3 11.93 22.95 30.66
CA LEU A 3 11.91 21.50 30.88
C LEU A 3 10.50 20.88 30.81
N ILE A 4 9.48 21.62 31.28
CA ILE A 4 8.08 21.19 31.27
C ILE A 4 7.56 21.11 29.82
N LEU A 5 7.92 22.08 28.99
CA LEU A 5 7.54 22.08 27.57
C LEU A 5 8.18 20.91 26.82
N PHE A 6 9.43 20.57 27.15
CA PHE A 6 10.13 19.42 26.57
C PHE A 6 9.46 18.09 26.92
N LEU A 7 9.08 17.90 28.20
CA LEU A 7 8.38 16.70 28.66
C LEU A 7 7.00 16.56 27.98
N VAL A 8 6.27 17.66 27.83
CA VAL A 8 4.97 17.69 27.15
C VAL A 8 5.11 17.35 25.66
N ILE A 9 6.12 17.89 24.97
CA ILE A 9 6.41 17.53 23.58
C ILE A 9 6.78 16.05 23.45
N ILE A 10 7.62 15.51 24.34
CA ILE A 10 7.99 14.08 24.35
C ILE A 10 6.76 13.21 24.61
N LEU A 11 5.90 13.59 25.56
CA LEU A 11 4.67 12.85 25.88
C LEU A 11 3.69 12.87 24.70
N ILE A 12 3.46 14.03 24.09
CA ILE A 12 2.62 14.16 22.88
C ILE A 12 3.23 13.34 21.74
N CYS A 13 4.53 13.41 21.54
CA CYS A 13 5.22 12.65 20.50
C CYS A 13 5.12 11.14 20.75
N LEU A 14 5.32 10.66 21.98
CA LEU A 14 5.12 9.26 22.37
C LEU A 14 3.68 8.81 22.19
N TYR A 15 2.70 9.67 22.51
CA TYR A 15 1.28 9.36 22.33
C TYR A 15 0.93 9.29 20.84
N THR A 16 1.34 10.28 20.04
CA THR A 16 1.10 10.31 18.59
C THR A 16 1.84 9.22 17.84
N LEU A 17 3.06 8.85 18.25
CA LEU A 17 3.78 7.69 17.68
C LEU A 17 3.19 6.36 18.14
N GLY A 18 2.70 6.29 19.39
CA GLY A 18 2.02 5.11 19.93
C GLY A 18 0.69 4.82 19.23
N GLU A 19 -0.09 5.85 18.91
CA GLU A 19 -1.35 5.73 18.15
C GLU A 19 -1.10 5.30 16.70
N LYS A 20 -0.02 5.77 16.06
CA LYS A 20 0.33 5.37 14.68
C LYS A 20 0.79 3.92 14.55
N SER A 21 1.14 3.26 15.65
CA SER A 21 1.60 1.87 15.64
C SER A 21 0.49 0.84 15.92
N LEU A 22 -0.66 1.27 16.45
CA LEU A 22 -1.76 0.40 16.88
C LEU A 22 -2.92 0.32 15.88
N GLY A 23 -2.86 1.08 14.79
CA GLY A 23 -3.65 0.80 13.59
C GLY A 23 -2.81 -0.05 12.65
N LEU A 24 -3.21 -1.30 12.40
CA LEU A 24 -2.89 -1.93 11.12
C LEU A 24 -3.62 -1.15 10.02
N GLU A 25 -3.17 0.06 9.69
CA GLU A 25 -3.59 0.71 8.46
C GLU A 25 -3.08 -0.17 7.32
N ALA A 26 -3.97 -0.95 6.73
CA ALA A 26 -3.69 -1.70 5.52
C ALA A 26 -3.39 -0.69 4.40
N VAL A 27 -2.10 -0.47 4.15
CA VAL A 27 -1.64 0.48 3.14
C VAL A 27 -2.01 -0.07 1.77
N ARG A 28 -2.60 0.77 0.91
CA ARG A 28 -2.94 0.37 -0.46
C ARG A 28 -1.73 0.53 -1.38
N LEU A 29 -1.61 -0.33 -2.38
CA LEU A 29 -0.54 -0.25 -3.38
C LEU A 29 -0.55 1.10 -4.12
N SER A 30 -1.72 1.70 -4.31
CA SER A 30 -1.87 3.03 -4.92
C SER A 30 -1.15 4.14 -4.15
N ALA A 31 -1.01 4.00 -2.83
CA ALA A 31 -0.33 4.94 -1.94
C ALA A 31 1.20 4.80 -1.95
N LEU A 32 1.72 3.67 -2.45
CA LEU A 32 3.15 3.39 -2.52
C LEU A 32 3.85 4.40 -3.45
N LYS A 33 4.95 5.02 -3.00
CA LYS A 33 5.67 6.01 -3.82
C LYS A 33 6.53 5.32 -4.88
N VAL A 34 6.90 6.08 -5.91
CA VAL A 34 7.82 5.61 -6.95
C VAL A 34 9.15 5.16 -6.33
N LYS A 35 9.70 4.06 -6.84
CA LYS A 35 10.89 3.32 -6.37
C LYS A 35 10.75 2.64 -5.01
N GLN A 36 9.59 2.71 -4.35
CA GLN A 36 9.38 1.96 -3.11
C GLN A 36 8.96 0.52 -3.41
N THR A 37 9.38 -0.36 -2.49
CA THR A 37 9.07 -1.78 -2.50
C THR A 37 8.19 -2.11 -1.30
N ALA A 38 7.26 -3.04 -1.48
CA ALA A 38 6.40 -3.54 -0.43
C ALA A 38 6.04 -5.00 -0.70
N MET A 39 5.51 -5.68 0.32
CA MET A 39 4.99 -7.03 0.19
C MET A 39 3.47 -6.99 0.11
N ILE A 40 2.88 -7.68 -0.87
CA ILE A 40 1.43 -7.84 -0.98
C ILE A 40 0.93 -8.66 0.20
N THR A 41 -0.08 -8.17 0.90
CA THR A 41 -0.72 -8.88 2.02
C THR A 41 -2.05 -9.47 1.60
N LYS A 42 -2.82 -8.76 0.77
CA LYS A 42 -4.17 -9.19 0.37
C LYS A 42 -4.63 -8.48 -0.90
N VAL A 43 -5.48 -9.13 -1.68
CA VAL A 43 -6.29 -8.50 -2.74
C VAL A 43 -7.74 -8.46 -2.28
N ASN A 44 -8.31 -7.26 -2.22
CA ASN A 44 -9.69 -7.05 -1.82
C ASN A 44 -10.63 -7.31 -3.00
N ARG A 45 -11.60 -8.19 -2.75
CA ARG A 45 -12.71 -8.48 -3.66
C ARG A 45 -13.87 -7.58 -3.27
N LEU A 46 -14.33 -6.74 -4.17
CA LEU A 46 -15.57 -5.98 -3.96
C LEU A 46 -16.73 -6.92 -4.27
N VAL A 47 -17.54 -7.23 -3.26
CA VAL A 47 -18.83 -7.89 -3.46
C VAL A 47 -19.84 -6.76 -3.63
N ASP A 48 -20.37 -6.61 -4.83
CA ASP A 48 -21.48 -5.69 -5.10
C ASP A 48 -22.79 -6.34 -4.58
N ASP A 49 -23.83 -5.54 -4.32
CA ASP A 49 -25.15 -6.03 -3.85
C ASP A 49 -25.78 -7.03 -4.84
N THR A 50 -25.26 -7.09 -6.06
CA THR A 50 -25.63 -8.04 -7.11
C THR A 50 -24.94 -9.41 -7.00
N GLU A 51 -24.16 -9.66 -5.95
CA GLU A 51 -23.34 -10.87 -5.72
C GLU A 51 -22.41 -11.26 -6.90
N GLN A 52 -22.10 -10.29 -7.77
CA GLN A 52 -21.26 -10.56 -8.93
C GLN A 52 -19.80 -10.74 -8.51
N PRO A 53 -19.09 -11.74 -9.06
CA PRO A 53 -17.69 -11.94 -8.77
C PRO A 53 -16.84 -10.78 -9.30
N ASP A 54 -15.94 -10.28 -8.46
CA ASP A 54 -14.97 -9.24 -8.85
C ASP A 54 -13.93 -9.79 -9.83
N LEU A 55 -14.26 -9.72 -11.12
CA LEU A 55 -13.42 -10.23 -12.21
C LEU A 55 -12.01 -9.60 -12.23
N VAL A 56 -11.88 -8.36 -11.74
CA VAL A 56 -10.59 -7.67 -11.64
C VAL A 56 -9.75 -8.31 -10.55
N ALA A 57 -10.30 -8.53 -9.36
CA ALA A 57 -9.58 -9.18 -8.27
C ALA A 57 -9.15 -10.61 -8.66
N ILE A 58 -10.04 -11.37 -9.32
CA ILE A 58 -9.72 -12.72 -9.84
C ILE A 58 -8.58 -12.67 -10.84
N ARG A 59 -8.60 -11.70 -11.77
CA ARG A 59 -7.52 -11.52 -12.75
C ARG A 59 -6.21 -11.15 -12.07
N LEU A 60 -6.22 -10.24 -11.09
CA LEU A 60 -5.03 -9.86 -10.35
C LEU A 60 -4.41 -11.08 -9.66
N GLU A 61 -5.21 -11.88 -8.96
CA GLU A 61 -4.73 -13.12 -8.33
C GLU A 61 -4.12 -14.08 -9.38
N SER A 62 -4.79 -14.26 -10.52
CA SER A 62 -4.28 -15.10 -11.61
C SER A 62 -3.00 -14.59 -12.25
N LEU A 63 -2.70 -13.29 -12.17
CA LEU A 63 -1.45 -12.69 -12.65
C LEU A 63 -0.30 -12.80 -11.63
N GLY A 64 -0.58 -13.31 -10.43
CA GLY A 64 0.40 -13.48 -9.35
C GLY A 64 0.38 -12.38 -8.30
N PHE A 65 -0.67 -11.55 -8.23
CA PHE A 65 -0.87 -10.63 -7.12
C PHE A 65 -1.43 -11.39 -5.91
N VAL A 66 -0.56 -12.14 -5.24
CA VAL A 66 -0.92 -13.00 -4.11
C VAL A 66 -0.15 -12.58 -2.84
N PRO A 67 -0.68 -12.91 -1.64
CA PRO A 67 0.00 -12.62 -0.38
C PRO A 67 1.43 -13.16 -0.35
N GLY A 68 2.35 -12.39 0.22
CA GLY A 68 3.78 -12.72 0.29
C GLY A 68 4.59 -12.32 -0.95
N THR A 69 3.94 -11.78 -1.98
CA THR A 69 4.63 -11.37 -3.22
C THR A 69 5.25 -9.99 -3.07
N GLN A 70 6.53 -9.86 -3.39
CA GLN A 70 7.21 -8.58 -3.41
C GLN A 70 6.81 -7.77 -4.67
N VAL A 71 6.49 -6.50 -4.48
CA VAL A 71 6.10 -5.57 -5.54
C VAL A 71 6.86 -4.25 -5.40
N GLN A 72 7.30 -3.70 -6.53
CA GLN A 72 7.96 -2.40 -6.60
C GLN A 72 7.21 -1.46 -7.54
N VAL A 73 7.03 -0.20 -7.14
CA VAL A 73 6.53 0.85 -8.06
C VAL A 73 7.70 1.39 -8.87
N ILE A 74 7.66 1.24 -10.18
CA ILE A 74 8.70 1.73 -11.09
C ILE A 74 8.46 3.19 -11.46
N THR A 75 7.23 3.52 -11.84
CA THR A 75 6.82 4.89 -12.15
C THR A 75 5.31 5.03 -12.06
N LYS A 76 4.81 6.28 -12.11
CA LYS A 76 3.38 6.60 -12.17
C LYS A 76 3.13 7.53 -13.36
N GLY A 77 1.93 7.45 -13.94
CA GLY A 77 1.53 8.30 -15.06
C GLY A 77 1.60 9.80 -14.74
N ILE A 78 1.85 10.61 -15.77
CA ILE A 78 2.06 12.06 -15.65
C ILE A 78 0.81 12.83 -15.19
N PHE A 79 -0.39 12.30 -15.44
CA PHE A 79 -1.67 12.91 -15.03
C PHE A 79 -2.28 12.11 -13.90
N GLY A 80 -2.24 12.65 -12.68
CA GLY A 80 -2.88 12.03 -11.51
C GLY A 80 -2.25 10.72 -11.01
N GLY A 81 -1.10 10.33 -11.56
CA GLY A 81 -0.38 9.13 -11.16
C GLY A 81 -0.94 7.82 -11.74
N ASP A 82 -1.84 7.91 -12.73
CA ASP A 82 -2.48 6.77 -13.39
C ASP A 82 -2.03 6.67 -14.87
N PRO A 83 -1.66 5.47 -15.37
CA PRO A 83 -1.53 4.20 -14.65
C PRO A 83 -0.27 4.14 -13.78
N ILE A 84 -0.28 3.23 -12.81
CA ILE A 84 0.86 2.91 -11.95
C ILE A 84 1.62 1.75 -12.58
N LEU A 85 2.89 1.96 -12.93
CA LEU A 85 3.77 0.90 -13.43
C LEU A 85 4.43 0.22 -12.24
N ILE A 86 4.18 -1.08 -12.09
CA ILE A 86 4.74 -1.91 -11.03
C ILE A 86 5.54 -3.07 -11.60
N GLN A 87 6.42 -3.64 -10.78
CA GLN A 87 7.20 -4.83 -11.08
C GLN A 87 6.99 -5.88 -10.00
N ILE A 88 6.75 -7.12 -10.43
CA ILE A 88 6.66 -8.33 -9.60
C ILE A 88 7.65 -9.34 -10.17
N GLY A 89 8.66 -9.72 -9.39
CA GLY A 89 9.78 -10.53 -9.90
C GLY A 89 10.45 -9.84 -11.11
N PHE A 90 10.36 -10.47 -12.28
CA PHE A 90 10.91 -9.95 -13.54
C PHE A 90 9.85 -9.34 -14.48
N THR A 91 8.58 -9.39 -14.11
CA THR A 91 7.46 -8.97 -14.96
C THR A 91 6.97 -7.59 -14.55
N ARG A 92 6.61 -6.76 -15.54
CA ARG A 92 6.08 -5.41 -15.32
C ARG A 92 4.62 -5.35 -15.71
N PHE A 93 3.82 -4.69 -14.87
CA PHE A 93 2.39 -4.50 -15.09
C PHE A 93 2.05 -3.02 -14.95
N ALA A 94 1.16 -2.55 -15.83
CA ALA A 94 0.55 -1.23 -15.69
C ALA A 94 -0.83 -1.43 -15.07
N LEU A 95 -1.01 -0.99 -13.83
CA LEU A 95 -2.28 -1.05 -13.13
C LEU A 95 -2.96 0.31 -13.17
N ARG A 96 -4.29 0.33 -13.34
CA ARG A 96 -5.05 1.54 -13.03
C ARG A 96 -5.03 1.78 -11.53
N LYS A 97 -5.15 3.04 -11.12
CA LYS A 97 -5.18 3.45 -9.71
C LYS A 97 -6.27 2.70 -8.95
N THR A 98 -7.46 2.54 -9.55
CA THR A 98 -8.59 1.80 -8.98
C THR A 98 -8.32 0.31 -8.79
N GLU A 99 -7.46 -0.30 -9.61
CA GLU A 99 -7.03 -1.69 -9.46
C GLU A 99 -5.99 -1.80 -8.34
N ALA A 100 -5.02 -0.88 -8.31
CA ALA A 100 -4.02 -0.80 -7.25
C ALA A 100 -4.63 -0.49 -5.88
N ASP A 101 -5.76 0.23 -5.83
CA ASP A 101 -6.53 0.47 -4.60
C ASP A 101 -7.09 -0.83 -4.01
N LYS A 102 -7.27 -1.90 -4.79
CA LYS A 102 -7.72 -3.20 -4.27
C LYS A 102 -6.62 -3.99 -3.57
N ILE A 103 -5.35 -3.63 -3.79
CA ILE A 103 -4.21 -4.40 -3.29
C ILE A 103 -3.73 -3.78 -1.97
N GLU A 104 -3.75 -4.57 -0.90
CA GLU A 104 -3.15 -4.24 0.38
C GLU A 104 -1.70 -4.68 0.40
N ILE A 105 -0.86 -3.85 1.00
CA ILE A 105 0.57 -4.04 1.11
C ILE A 105 1.04 -3.77 2.54
N GLN A 106 2.17 -4.39 2.86
CA GLN A 106 2.98 -4.07 4.03
C GLN A 106 4.34 -3.57 3.56
N PHE A 107 4.77 -2.43 4.09
CA PHE A 107 6.11 -1.93 3.81
C PHE A 107 7.15 -2.94 4.30
N GLU A 108 8.07 -3.30 3.41
CA GLU A 108 9.28 -3.99 3.81
C GLU A 108 10.22 -2.92 4.41
N GLY A 109 10.56 -3.08 5.69
CA GLY A 109 11.17 -2.03 6.50
C GLY A 109 12.52 -1.53 5.97
N ALA A 110 12.58 -0.20 5.85
CA ALA A 110 13.73 0.70 5.71
C ALA A 110 14.62 0.60 4.44
N PRO A 111 14.71 1.67 3.62
CA PRO A 111 15.87 1.85 2.75
C PRO A 111 17.11 2.03 3.64
N ALA A 112 18.15 1.25 3.36
CA ALA A 112 19.48 1.41 3.94
C ALA A 112 20.08 2.79 3.66
#